data_AF-A0A9N9RVF7-F1
#
_entry.id   AF-A0A9N9RVF7-F1
#
_cell.length_a   1.000
_cell.length_b   1.000
_cell.length_c   1.000
_cell.angle_alpha   90.00
_cell.angle_beta   90.00
_cell.angle_gamma   90.00
#
_symmetry.space_group_name_H-M   'P 1'
#
loop_
_entity.id
_entity.type
_entity.pdbx_description
1 polymer ?
#
loop_
_entity_poly.entity_id
_entity_poly.type
_entity_poly.pdbx_seq_one_letter_code
_entity_poly.pdbx_strand_id
1 'polypeptide(L)'
;MLGRCVNGQGSNDDVSNFPEIYTQWANYYLERAKSKRKVVDLSTDCRDGLLLAEVIEAVTNFKVPDLIKKPKTQQQMYDNVEACLAVLRQNQVGGLETITTNDICAGRLKAVLSLFFSLSRYKQASKLRTPTKGPQQLTHQAQIHHQSVQSLNSSQGDMTKER
;
A
#
# COMPACT_ATOMS: atom_id res chain seq x y z
N MET A 1 -20.58 -35.56 -24.79
CA MET A 1 -21.17 -34.31 -25.33
C MET A 1 -20.21 -33.18 -25.05
N LEU A 2 -19.71 -32.54 -26.10
CA LEU A 2 -18.73 -31.44 -26.05
C LEU A 2 -19.44 -30.16 -25.60
N GLY A 3 -19.18 -29.71 -24.37
CA GLY A 3 -19.63 -28.42 -23.86
C GLY A 3 -18.75 -27.31 -24.41
N ARG A 4 -19.29 -26.52 -25.34
CA ARG A 4 -18.65 -25.42 -26.05
C ARG A 4 -18.04 -24.38 -25.11
N CYS A 5 -16.79 -24.04 -25.38
CA CYS A 5 -16.15 -22.82 -24.90
C CYS A 5 -16.97 -21.60 -25.33
N VAL A 6 -17.48 -20.84 -24.37
CA VAL A 6 -17.94 -19.47 -24.62
C VAL A 6 -16.73 -18.55 -24.54
N ASN A 7 -16.22 -18.16 -25.71
CA ASN A 7 -15.32 -17.03 -25.86
C ASN A 7 -16.08 -15.76 -25.47
N GLY A 8 -15.85 -15.27 -24.25
CA GLY A 8 -16.20 -13.91 -23.86
C GLY A 8 -15.28 -12.95 -24.60
N GLN A 9 -15.86 -12.22 -25.53
CA GLN A 9 -15.22 -11.13 -26.27
C GLN A 9 -14.63 -10.12 -25.27
N GLY A 10 -13.31 -9.88 -25.35
CA GLY A 10 -12.69 -8.75 -24.70
C GLY A 10 -13.15 -7.47 -25.40
N SER A 11 -14.06 -6.75 -24.77
CA SER A 11 -14.48 -5.41 -25.20
C SER A 11 -13.30 -4.45 -25.05
N ASN A 12 -12.93 -3.76 -26.13
CA ASN A 12 -11.85 -2.76 -26.14
C ASN A 12 -12.22 -1.45 -25.39
N ASP A 13 -13.05 -1.52 -24.34
CA ASP A 13 -13.55 -0.38 -23.57
C ASP A 13 -12.76 -0.11 -22.27
N ASP A 14 -11.80 -0.98 -21.91
CA ASP A 14 -11.13 -0.95 -20.62
C ASP A 14 -10.21 0.28 -20.39
N VAL A 15 -9.84 1.02 -21.44
CA VAL A 15 -8.88 2.15 -21.32
C VAL A 15 -9.57 3.51 -21.07
N SER A 16 -10.83 3.66 -21.47
CA SER A 16 -11.58 4.92 -21.36
C SER A 16 -12.03 5.22 -19.92
N ASN A 17 -12.01 4.22 -19.04
CA ASN A 17 -12.56 4.31 -17.68
C ASN A 17 -11.51 4.61 -16.59
N PHE A 18 -10.22 4.63 -16.92
CA PHE A 18 -9.18 4.86 -15.90
C PHE A 18 -9.32 6.18 -15.14
N PRO A 19 -9.65 7.33 -15.78
CA PRO A 19 -9.87 8.57 -15.05
C PRO A 19 -10.98 8.44 -14.00
N GLU A 20 -12.11 7.82 -14.35
CA GLU A 20 -13.22 7.65 -13.41
C GLU A 20 -12.85 6.74 -12.24
N ILE A 21 -12.18 5.61 -12.52
CA ILE A 21 -11.69 4.67 -11.50
C ILE A 21 -10.77 5.40 -10.51
N TYR A 22 -9.79 6.17 -11.00
CA TYR A 22 -8.86 6.88 -10.11
C TYR A 22 -9.50 8.07 -9.40
N THR A 23 -10.48 8.75 -10.01
CA THR A 23 -11.27 9.79 -9.35
C THR A 23 -12.06 9.21 -8.18
N GLN A 24 -12.79 8.12 -8.40
CA GLN A 24 -13.55 7.44 -7.34
C GLN A 24 -12.62 6.92 -6.25
N TRP A 25 -11.51 6.30 -6.64
CA TRP A 25 -10.51 5.78 -5.71
C TRP A 25 -9.89 6.88 -4.84
N ALA A 26 -9.52 8.03 -5.44
CA ALA A 26 -9.00 9.18 -4.71
C ALA A 26 -10.02 9.75 -3.72
N ASN A 27 -11.26 9.92 -4.18
CA ASN A 27 -12.35 10.45 -3.36
C ASN A 27 -12.67 9.54 -2.16
N TYR A 28 -12.58 8.22 -2.31
CA TYR A 28 -12.71 7.28 -1.19
C TYR A 28 -11.69 7.57 -0.07
N TYR A 29 -10.42 7.84 -0.42
CA TYR A 29 -9.39 8.17 0.57
C TYR A 29 -9.58 9.57 1.17
N LEU A 30 -9.94 10.56 0.36
CA LEU A 30 -10.23 11.92 0.83
C LEU A 30 -11.39 11.94 1.83
N GLU A 31 -12.48 11.21 1.56
CA GLU A 31 -13.63 11.11 2.46
C GLU A 31 -13.24 10.44 3.79
N ARG A 32 -12.47 9.34 3.73
CA ARG A 32 -11.96 8.66 4.93
C ARG A 32 -11.01 9.54 5.75
N ALA A 33 -10.25 10.42 5.10
CA ALA A 33 -9.42 11.44 5.74
C ALA A 33 -10.22 12.68 6.19
N LYS A 34 -11.54 12.71 5.96
CA LYS A 34 -12.44 13.84 6.24
C LYS A 34 -12.03 15.14 5.51
N SER A 35 -11.42 15.02 4.34
CA SER A 35 -11.16 16.20 3.50
C SER A 35 -12.48 16.80 3.03
N LYS A 36 -12.50 18.14 2.94
CA LYS A 36 -13.63 18.91 2.43
C LYS A 36 -13.60 19.03 0.90
N ARG A 37 -12.51 18.60 0.27
CA ARG A 37 -12.30 18.68 -1.18
C ARG A 37 -12.62 17.34 -1.81
N LYS A 38 -13.05 17.38 -3.07
CA LYS A 38 -13.28 16.21 -3.91
C LYS A 38 -12.56 16.41 -5.24
N VAL A 39 -12.08 15.31 -5.78
CA VAL A 39 -11.61 15.25 -7.18
C VAL A 39 -12.86 15.14 -8.06
N VAL A 40 -12.96 16.02 -9.04
CA VAL A 40 -13.94 15.98 -10.12
C VAL A 40 -13.24 15.63 -11.43
N ASP A 41 -12.09 16.27 -11.68
CA ASP A 41 -11.23 15.99 -12.82
C ASP A 41 -9.76 15.95 -12.36
N LEU A 42 -9.16 14.76 -12.43
CA LEU A 42 -7.77 14.54 -12.01
C LEU A 42 -6.77 15.48 -12.69
N SER A 43 -6.99 15.77 -13.98
CA SER A 43 -6.06 16.56 -14.78
C SER A 43 -6.09 18.04 -14.43
N THR A 44 -7.21 18.57 -13.97
CA THR A 44 -7.34 19.97 -13.54
C THR A 44 -7.08 20.14 -12.06
N ASP A 45 -7.64 19.27 -11.22
CA ASP A 45 -7.67 19.47 -9.78
C ASP A 45 -6.30 19.22 -9.12
N CYS A 46 -5.41 18.48 -9.78
CA CYS A 46 -4.05 18.23 -9.29
C CYS A 46 -3.02 19.29 -9.72
N ARG A 47 -3.36 20.23 -10.62
CA ARG A 47 -2.36 21.12 -11.26
C ARG A 47 -1.62 22.04 -10.30
N ASP A 48 -2.29 22.48 -9.24
CA ASP A 48 -1.76 23.41 -8.24
C ASP A 48 -0.98 22.71 -7.11
N GLY A 49 -0.95 21.38 -7.13
CA GLY A 49 -0.30 20.51 -6.15
C GLY A 49 -1.05 20.38 -4.82
N LEU A 50 -2.08 21.19 -4.54
CA LEU A 50 -2.74 21.17 -3.23
C LEU A 50 -3.66 19.97 -3.07
N LEU A 51 -4.52 19.67 -4.05
CA LEU A 51 -5.38 18.49 -3.93
C LEU A 51 -4.56 17.21 -4.04
N LEU A 52 -3.53 17.24 -4.89
CA LEU A 52 -2.58 16.14 -5.03
C LEU A 52 -1.92 15.81 -3.68
N ALA A 53 -1.45 16.82 -2.94
CA ALA A 53 -0.88 16.61 -1.61
C ALA A 53 -1.87 15.98 -0.62
N GLU A 54 -3.13 16.43 -0.61
CA GLU A 54 -4.17 15.85 0.25
C GLU A 54 -4.46 14.38 -0.11
N VAL A 55 -4.48 14.04 -1.40
CA VAL A 55 -4.63 12.65 -1.85
C VAL A 55 -3.43 11.81 -1.42
N ILE A 56 -2.21 12.32 -1.58
CA ILE A 56 -0.99 11.62 -1.15
C ILE A 56 -1.05 11.36 0.35
N GLU A 57 -1.32 12.37 1.18
CA GLU A 57 -1.42 12.20 2.63
C GLU A 57 -2.53 11.23 3.02
N ALA A 58 -3.72 11.32 2.40
CA ALA A 58 -4.84 10.42 2.69
C ALA A 58 -4.53 8.96 2.31
N VAL A 59 -3.78 8.73 1.23
CA VAL A 59 -3.43 7.39 0.76
C VAL A 59 -2.26 6.82 1.54
N THR A 60 -1.18 7.56 1.76
CA THR A 60 0.09 7.01 2.28
C THR A 60 0.40 7.41 3.72
N ASN A 61 -0.30 8.41 4.26
CA ASN A 61 0.06 9.15 5.48
C ASN A 61 1.38 9.92 5.37
N PHE A 62 1.90 10.15 4.16
CA PHE A 62 3.06 11.01 3.97
C PHE A 62 2.61 12.45 3.93
N LYS A 63 3.15 13.26 4.83
CA LYS A 63 2.92 14.69 4.84
C LYS A 63 3.77 15.37 3.79
N VAL A 64 3.16 16.24 3.00
CA VAL A 64 3.86 17.12 2.07
C VAL A 64 4.07 18.47 2.77
N PRO A 65 5.30 18.80 3.20
CA PRO A 65 5.58 20.03 3.91
C PRO A 65 5.56 21.25 2.98
N ASP A 66 5.56 22.44 3.57
CA ASP A 66 5.86 23.73 2.91
C ASP A 66 5.00 24.11 1.70
N LEU A 67 3.74 23.62 1.66
CA LEU A 67 2.80 23.95 0.60
C LEU A 67 2.29 25.41 0.65
N ILE A 68 2.32 26.06 -0.51
CA ILE A 68 1.74 27.37 -0.73
C ILE A 68 0.22 27.23 -0.86
N LYS A 69 -0.50 27.59 0.21
CA LYS A 69 -1.97 27.41 0.36
C LYS A 69 -2.83 28.11 -0.70
N LYS A 70 -2.30 29.13 -1.37
CA LYS A 70 -2.98 29.94 -2.39
C LYS A 70 -2.00 30.29 -3.51
N PRO A 71 -1.63 29.31 -4.37
CA PRO A 71 -0.66 29.55 -5.43
C PRO A 71 -1.27 30.53 -6.46
N LYS A 72 -0.55 31.62 -6.73
CA LYS A 72 -0.96 32.68 -7.67
C LYS A 72 -0.11 32.70 -8.94
N THR A 73 1.07 32.10 -8.90
CA THR A 73 2.00 32.06 -10.03
C THR A 73 2.29 30.62 -10.44
N GLN A 74 2.71 30.43 -11.68
CA GLN A 74 3.11 29.13 -12.19
C GLN A 74 4.23 28.50 -11.35
N GLN A 75 5.18 29.33 -10.91
CA GLN A 75 6.28 28.87 -10.05
C GLN A 75 5.76 28.30 -8.72
N GLN A 76 4.78 28.96 -8.08
CA GLN A 76 4.21 28.46 -6.82
C GLN A 76 3.47 27.13 -7.01
N MET A 77 2.82 26.92 -8.15
CA MET A 77 2.22 25.63 -8.50
C MET A 77 3.30 24.56 -8.71
N TYR A 78 4.39 24.91 -9.38
CA TYR A 78 5.54 24.03 -9.59
C TYR A 78 6.17 23.63 -8.25
N ASP A 79 6.39 24.57 -7.35
CA ASP A 79 6.99 24.30 -6.03
C ASP A 79 6.12 23.32 -5.23
N ASN A 80 4.80 23.50 -5.23
CA ASN A 80 3.86 22.58 -4.59
C ASN A 80 3.90 21.16 -5.20
N VAL A 81 3.88 21.06 -6.53
CA VAL A 81 3.91 19.77 -7.24
C VAL A 81 5.26 19.08 -7.07
N GLU A 82 6.36 19.82 -7.11
CA GLU A 82 7.70 19.27 -6.87
C GLU A 82 7.80 18.72 -5.45
N ALA A 83 7.27 19.42 -4.45
CA ALA A 83 7.20 18.91 -3.08
C ALA A 83 6.43 17.58 -2.99
N CYS A 84 5.31 17.46 -3.71
CA CYS A 84 4.56 16.20 -3.80
C CYS A 84 5.40 15.07 -4.41
N LEU A 85 6.05 15.31 -5.55
CA LEU A 85 6.87 14.31 -6.22
C LEU A 85 8.10 13.93 -5.40
N ALA A 86 8.73 14.89 -4.74
CA ALA A 86 9.88 14.67 -3.86
C ALA A 86 9.52 13.74 -2.70
N VAL A 87 8.39 13.97 -2.03
CA VAL A 87 7.92 13.09 -0.94
C VAL A 87 7.66 11.67 -1.44
N LEU A 88 7.03 11.51 -2.61
CA LEU A 88 6.79 10.17 -3.18
C LEU A 88 8.11 9.45 -3.51
N ARG A 89 9.07 10.14 -4.13
CA ARG A 89 10.39 9.58 -4.46
C ARG A 89 11.19 9.20 -3.21
N GLN A 90 11.19 10.07 -2.20
CA GLN A 90 11.86 9.83 -0.92
C GLN A 90 11.31 8.58 -0.20
N ASN A 91 10.02 8.32 -0.33
CA ASN A 91 9.36 7.14 0.23
C ASN A 91 9.34 5.91 -0.71
N GLN A 92 10.19 5.94 -1.76
CA GLN A 92 10.40 4.83 -2.70
C GLN A 92 9.12 4.41 -3.45
N VAL A 93 8.26 5.36 -3.78
CA VAL A 93 7.16 5.13 -4.73
C VAL A 93 7.75 5.02 -6.14
N GLY A 94 7.75 3.81 -6.69
CA GLY A 94 8.31 3.52 -8.02
C GLY A 94 7.45 4.05 -9.17
N GLY A 95 8.01 4.09 -10.39
CA GLY A 95 7.27 4.49 -11.60
C GLY A 95 7.04 5.99 -11.76
N LEU A 96 7.90 6.83 -11.16
CA LEU A 96 7.82 8.29 -11.20
C LEU A 96 8.96 8.95 -11.99
N GLU A 97 9.85 8.16 -12.61
CA GLU A 97 11.06 8.64 -13.29
C GLU A 97 10.73 9.51 -14.52
N THR A 98 9.65 9.18 -15.21
CA THR A 98 9.22 9.89 -16.43
C THR A 98 8.21 11.00 -16.16
N ILE A 99 7.79 11.20 -14.91
CA ILE A 99 6.77 12.19 -14.54
C ILE A 99 7.47 13.46 -14.06
N THR A 100 7.29 14.54 -14.80
CA THR A 100 7.84 15.86 -14.46
C THR A 100 6.79 16.75 -13.80
N THR A 101 7.25 17.74 -13.05
CA THR A 101 6.40 18.79 -12.45
C THR A 101 5.58 19.53 -13.50
N ASN A 102 6.18 19.80 -14.67
CA ASN A 102 5.46 20.41 -15.80
C ASN A 102 4.32 19.52 -16.33
N ASP A 103 4.51 18.19 -16.39
CA ASP A 103 3.45 17.29 -16.84
C ASP A 103 2.18 17.43 -15.99
N ILE A 104 2.36 17.51 -14.67
CA ILE A 104 1.26 17.62 -13.71
C ILE A 104 0.66 19.03 -13.74
N CYS A 105 1.48 20.09 -13.69
CA CYS A 105 0.99 21.47 -13.74
C CYS A 105 0.27 21.80 -15.06
N ALA A 106 0.72 21.24 -16.19
CA ALA A 106 0.03 21.36 -17.48
C ALA A 106 -1.25 20.51 -17.57
N GLY A 107 -1.51 19.64 -16.58
CA GLY A 107 -2.65 18.74 -16.56
C GLY A 107 -2.60 17.68 -17.64
N ARG A 108 -1.41 17.14 -17.95
CA ARG A 108 -1.28 16.05 -18.92
C ARG A 108 -1.88 14.78 -18.31
N LEU A 109 -3.08 14.43 -18.77
CA LEU A 109 -3.86 13.32 -18.22
C LEU A 109 -3.04 12.02 -18.10
N LYS A 110 -2.25 11.65 -19.11
CA LYS A 110 -1.41 10.44 -19.07
C LYS A 110 -0.42 10.43 -17.90
N ALA A 111 0.21 11.57 -17.61
CA ALA A 111 1.17 11.67 -16.50
C ALA A 111 0.46 11.64 -15.14
N VAL A 112 -0.69 12.30 -15.03
CA VAL A 112 -1.51 12.25 -13.81
C VAL A 112 -2.00 10.82 -13.57
N LEU A 113 -2.54 10.13 -14.57
CA LEU A 113 -2.95 8.73 -14.44
C LEU A 113 -1.76 7.81 -14.08
N SER A 114 -0.59 8.04 -14.68
CA SER A 114 0.62 7.29 -14.33
C SER A 114 1.03 7.50 -12.86
N LEU A 115 0.91 8.73 -12.33
CA LEU A 115 1.16 9.02 -10.93
C LEU A 115 0.19 8.25 -10.02
N PHE A 116 -1.10 8.31 -10.33
CA PHE A 116 -2.13 7.63 -9.53
C PHE A 116 -2.01 6.10 -9.61
N PHE A 117 -1.63 5.56 -10.76
CA PHE A 117 -1.30 4.14 -10.91
C PHE A 117 -0.15 3.73 -9.98
N SER A 118 0.96 4.47 -10.02
CA SER A 118 2.12 4.24 -9.14
C SER A 118 1.75 4.31 -7.66
N LEU A 119 0.96 5.32 -7.27
CA LEU A 119 0.47 5.49 -5.91
C LEU A 119 -0.43 4.33 -5.47
N SER A 120 -1.32 3.86 -6.35
CA SER A 120 -2.20 2.72 -6.07
C SER A 120 -1.42 1.43 -5.85
N ARG A 121 -0.36 1.18 -6.64
CA ARG A 121 0.49 -0.01 -6.51
C ARG A 121 1.26 0.03 -5.20
N TYR A 122 1.80 1.19 -4.84
CA TYR A 122 2.47 1.39 -3.55
C TYR A 122 1.55 1.08 -2.37
N LYS A 123 0.30 1.56 -2.42
CA LYS A 123 -0.71 1.30 -1.38
C LYS A 123 -1.09 -0.18 -1.28
N GLN A 124 -1.11 -0.90 -2.40
CA GLN A 124 -1.38 -2.35 -2.40
C GLN A 124 -0.23 -3.14 -1.79
N ALA A 125 1.02 -2.80 -2.14
CA ALA A 125 2.21 -3.46 -1.60
C ALA A 125 2.37 -3.29 -0.08
N SER A 126 1.97 -2.14 0.47
CA SER A 126 2.01 -1.91 1.92
C SER A 126 1.01 -2.76 2.72
N LYS A 127 -0.13 -3.17 2.14
CA LYS A 127 -1.09 -4.06 2.81
C LYS A 127 -0.58 -5.49 2.98
N LEU A 128 0.28 -5.97 2.08
CA LEU A 128 0.87 -7.32 2.17
C LEU A 128 1.97 -7.43 3.23
N ARG A 129 2.48 -6.29 3.73
CA ARG A 129 3.57 -6.23 4.72
C ARG A 129 3.08 -6.14 6.17
N THR A 130 1.77 -6.10 6.43
CA THR A 130 1.27 -6.27 7.80
C THR A 130 1.22 -7.75 8.15
N PRO A 131 2.00 -8.26 9.12
CA PRO A 131 1.81 -9.61 9.62
C PRO A 131 0.45 -9.64 10.32
N THR A 132 -0.52 -10.31 9.70
CA THR A 132 -1.73 -10.75 10.37
C THR A 132 -1.35 -11.57 11.59
N LYS A 133 -1.52 -11.00 12.79
CA LYS A 133 -1.63 -11.78 14.03
C LYS A 133 -2.90 -12.62 13.91
N GLY A 134 -2.74 -13.88 13.51
CA GLY A 134 -3.82 -14.87 13.59
C GLY A 134 -4.19 -15.17 15.04
N PRO A 135 -5.44 -15.52 15.35
CA PRO A 135 -5.87 -15.87 16.70
C PRO A 135 -5.15 -17.12 17.19
N GLN A 136 -4.65 -17.05 18.42
CA GLN A 136 -4.02 -18.16 19.12
C GLN A 136 -5.01 -19.31 19.25
N GLN A 137 -4.69 -20.44 18.62
CA GLN A 137 -5.43 -21.68 18.82
C GLN A 137 -4.94 -22.33 20.12
N LEU A 138 -5.61 -22.02 21.24
CA LEU A 138 -5.54 -22.87 22.43
C LEU A 138 -6.24 -24.19 22.11
N THR A 139 -5.46 -25.25 21.85
CA THR A 139 -5.96 -26.61 22.03
C THR A 139 -5.52 -27.10 23.40
N HIS A 140 -6.48 -27.12 24.32
CA HIS A 140 -6.46 -27.99 25.47
C HIS A 140 -6.70 -29.42 24.97
N GLN A 141 -5.80 -30.35 25.26
CA GLN A 141 -6.21 -31.74 25.46
C GLN A 141 -5.48 -32.29 26.69
N ALA A 142 -6.28 -32.51 27.72
CA ALA A 142 -5.91 -33.17 28.96
C ALA A 142 -6.21 -34.68 28.84
N GLN A 143 -5.28 -35.52 29.31
CA GLN A 143 -5.48 -36.80 30.03
C GLN A 143 -4.09 -37.46 30.21
N ILE A 144 -3.45 -37.45 31.40
CA ILE A 144 -3.69 -38.14 32.69
C ILE A 144 -2.85 -39.45 32.83
N HIS A 145 -1.98 -39.43 33.86
CA HIS A 145 -1.38 -40.52 34.67
C HIS A 145 -0.32 -41.50 34.14
N HIS A 146 0.88 -41.45 34.74
CA HIS A 146 1.37 -42.46 35.69
C HIS A 146 2.63 -41.96 36.45
N GLN A 147 2.76 -42.38 37.71
CA GLN A 147 3.52 -41.82 38.84
C GLN A 147 5.07 -41.92 38.79
N SER A 148 5.72 -40.82 39.17
CA SER A 148 6.48 -40.58 40.43
C SER A 148 7.35 -41.68 41.10
N VAL A 149 8.64 -41.34 41.20
CA VAL A 149 9.58 -41.32 42.36
C VAL A 149 10.35 -42.56 42.90
N GLN A 150 11.68 -42.34 42.92
CA GLN A 150 12.67 -42.53 44.02
C GLN A 150 13.27 -43.92 44.35
N SER A 151 14.61 -43.96 44.36
CA SER A 151 15.52 -44.29 45.50
C SER A 151 16.83 -44.90 44.94
N LEU A 152 17.98 -44.23 45.01
CA LEU A 152 19.03 -44.30 46.05
C LEU A 152 19.50 -45.72 46.47
N ASN A 153 20.77 -45.97 46.09
CA ASN A 153 21.86 -46.65 46.80
C ASN A 153 21.76 -48.14 47.19
N SER A 154 22.71 -48.96 46.70
CA SER A 154 23.77 -49.66 47.47
C SER A 154 24.13 -51.05 46.89
N SER A 155 25.43 -51.21 46.63
CA SER A 155 26.28 -52.36 46.99
C SER A 155 25.96 -53.81 46.56
N GLN A 156 26.84 -54.36 45.71
CA GLN A 156 27.48 -55.69 45.72
C GLN A 156 28.04 -55.93 44.31
N GLY A 157 29.23 -56.44 44.02
CA GLY A 157 30.32 -56.99 44.82
C GLY A 157 31.42 -57.43 43.82
N ASP A 158 32.64 -57.45 44.31
CA ASP A 158 33.85 -58.12 43.79
C ASP A 158 33.60 -59.38 42.93
N MET A 159 34.41 -59.60 41.87
CA MET A 159 35.44 -60.66 41.79
C MET A 159 36.05 -60.83 40.37
N THR A 160 37.36 -60.56 40.26
CA THR A 160 38.41 -61.30 39.52
C THR A 160 38.43 -61.50 37.98
N LYS A 161 39.63 -61.20 37.46
CA LYS A 161 40.52 -61.96 36.53
C LYS A 161 40.50 -61.71 35.00
N GLU A 162 41.52 -60.97 34.57
CA GLU A 162 42.72 -61.45 33.85
C GLU A 162 42.53 -62.13 32.47
N ARG A 163 42.93 -61.41 31.43
CA ARG A 163 43.64 -61.94 30.26
C ARG A 163 44.46 -60.84 29.58
#